data_AF-A0A534PKG7-F1
#
_entry.id   AF-A0A534PKG7-F1
#
_cell.length_a   1.000
_cell.length_b   1.000
_cell.length_c   1.000
_cell.angle_alpha   90.00
_cell.angle_beta   90.00
_cell.angle_gamma   90.00
#
_symmetry.space_group_name_H-M   'P 1'
#
loop_
_entity.id
_entity.type
_entity.pdbx_description
1 polymer ?
#
loop_
_entity_poly.entity_id
_entity_poly.type
_entity_poly.pdbx_seq_one_letter_code
_entity_poly.pdbx_strand_id
1 'polypeptide(L)'
;MTLAEALEPLYRSYLRRLDEMAARLPAEALLTEKTTRDEEGRLALGEGGLPLRFDVADARDGHTYEVHGARADAPLAGEMQVGRVQVRLEPGNWEELPLVCVFDGEPLREDAEELADLVRGFATLSWYGGFAAARPGRGAPGADRWAGRLHGVRVGLHENELWAVLDLGTLPPSALQTLCEALSGYCEDRVPLAYVRIGGKAPEPGAI
;
A
#
# COMPACT_ATOMS: atom_id res chain seq x y z
N MET A 1 -18.69 3.70 11.27
CA MET A 1 -17.99 3.37 10.02
C MET A 1 -16.51 3.41 10.31
N THR A 2 -15.80 2.32 10.08
CA THR A 2 -14.33 2.24 10.22
C THR A 2 -13.65 2.62 8.90
N LEU A 3 -12.34 2.85 8.94
CA LEU A 3 -11.56 3.07 7.71
C LEU A 3 -11.60 1.85 6.81
N ALA A 4 -11.49 0.64 7.39
CA ALA A 4 -11.59 -0.60 6.64
C ALA A 4 -12.93 -0.74 5.91
N GLU A 5 -14.05 -0.41 6.57
CA GLU A 5 -15.39 -0.43 5.96
C GLU A 5 -15.51 0.58 4.81
N ALA A 6 -14.89 1.75 4.93
CA ALA A 6 -14.94 2.79 3.91
C ALA A 6 -14.07 2.46 2.67
N LEU A 7 -12.98 1.69 2.85
CA LEU A 7 -12.07 1.26 1.79
C LEU A 7 -12.52 -0.05 1.09
N GLU A 8 -13.42 -0.81 1.72
CA GLU A 8 -13.95 -2.07 1.19
C GLU A 8 -14.46 -1.99 -0.27
N PRO A 9 -15.18 -0.94 -0.71
CA PRO A 9 -15.64 -0.84 -2.10
C PRO A 9 -14.49 -0.76 -3.11
N LEU A 10 -13.44 0.00 -2.80
CA LEU A 10 -12.25 0.17 -3.64
C LEU A 10 -11.50 -1.17 -3.76
N TYR A 11 -11.29 -1.83 -2.63
CA TYR A 11 -10.63 -3.14 -2.57
C TYR A 11 -11.41 -4.23 -3.33
N ARG A 12 -12.74 -4.30 -3.20
CA ARG A 12 -13.57 -5.24 -3.96
C ARG A 12 -13.51 -5.00 -5.47
N SER A 13 -13.49 -3.73 -5.89
CA SER A 13 -13.35 -3.40 -7.31
C SER A 13 -12.01 -3.86 -7.88
N TYR A 14 -10.94 -3.68 -7.10
CA TYR A 14 -9.62 -4.19 -7.43
C TYR A 14 -9.59 -5.73 -7.56
N LEU A 15 -10.11 -6.47 -6.57
CA LEU A 15 -10.17 -7.94 -6.66
C LEU A 15 -10.96 -8.43 -7.89
N ARG A 16 -12.07 -7.77 -8.21
CA ARG A 16 -12.84 -8.09 -9.42
C ARG A 16 -12.02 -7.85 -10.69
N ARG A 17 -11.27 -6.75 -10.76
CA ARG A 17 -10.36 -6.49 -11.91
C ARG A 17 -9.29 -7.56 -12.02
N LEU A 18 -8.68 -7.98 -10.91
CA LEU A 18 -7.76 -9.10 -10.93
C LEU A 18 -8.44 -10.33 -11.55
N ASP A 19 -9.63 -10.71 -11.06
CA ASP A 19 -10.37 -11.85 -11.59
C ASP A 19 -10.61 -11.75 -13.10
N GLU A 20 -11.05 -10.59 -13.58
CA GLU A 20 -11.23 -10.29 -15.01
C GLU A 20 -9.94 -10.39 -15.81
N MET A 21 -8.81 -9.92 -15.26
CA MET A 21 -7.51 -10.00 -15.92
C MET A 21 -7.07 -11.45 -16.11
N ALA A 22 -7.08 -12.26 -15.04
CA ALA A 22 -6.59 -13.64 -15.22
C ALA A 22 -7.57 -14.52 -16.01
N ALA A 23 -8.86 -14.18 -16.09
CA ALA A 23 -9.76 -14.84 -17.02
C ALA A 23 -9.34 -14.65 -18.50
N ARG A 24 -8.54 -13.60 -18.80
CA ARG A 24 -7.97 -13.32 -20.12
C ARG A 24 -6.56 -13.91 -20.30
N LEU A 25 -5.89 -14.29 -19.22
CA LEU A 25 -4.56 -14.87 -19.26
C LEU A 25 -4.64 -16.37 -19.59
N PRO A 26 -3.75 -16.90 -20.46
CA PRO A 26 -3.64 -18.35 -20.66
C PRO A 26 -3.38 -19.06 -19.33
N ALA A 27 -3.92 -20.27 -19.13
CA ALA A 27 -3.73 -21.04 -17.87
C ALA A 27 -2.26 -21.31 -17.51
N GLU A 28 -1.37 -21.22 -18.49
CA GLU A 28 0.09 -21.36 -18.36
C GLU A 28 0.84 -20.02 -18.17
N ALA A 29 0.12 -18.91 -17.94
CA ALA A 29 0.68 -17.63 -17.49
C ALA A 29 1.02 -17.70 -16.00
N LEU A 30 2.14 -18.35 -15.67
CA LEU A 30 2.67 -18.28 -14.32
C LEU A 30 3.29 -16.90 -14.08
N LEU A 31 2.61 -16.07 -13.30
CA LEU A 31 3.21 -14.92 -12.63
C LEU A 31 4.28 -15.47 -11.68
N THR A 32 5.55 -15.37 -12.06
CA THR A 32 6.66 -15.72 -11.18
C THR A 32 7.13 -14.47 -10.46
N GLU A 33 6.73 -14.29 -9.20
CA GLU A 33 7.36 -13.31 -8.32
C GLU A 33 8.85 -13.67 -8.19
N LYS A 34 9.73 -12.97 -8.90
CA LYS A 34 11.18 -13.14 -8.71
C LYS A 34 11.63 -12.26 -7.55
N THR A 35 11.69 -12.89 -6.38
CA THR A 35 12.47 -12.34 -5.26
C THR A 35 13.95 -12.57 -5.53
N THR A 36 14.75 -11.50 -5.49
CA THR A 36 16.21 -11.61 -5.64
C THR A 36 16.75 -12.42 -4.46
N ARG A 37 17.56 -13.43 -4.76
CA ARG A 37 18.17 -14.31 -3.75
C ARG A 37 19.69 -14.21 -3.80
N ASP A 38 20.34 -14.36 -2.64
CA ASP A 38 21.79 -14.42 -2.51
C ASP A 38 22.35 -15.76 -3.05
N GLU A 39 23.67 -15.91 -3.01
CA GLU A 39 24.35 -17.12 -3.51
C GLU A 39 23.95 -18.38 -2.71
N GLU A 40 23.48 -18.22 -1.48
CA GLU A 40 22.95 -19.26 -0.60
C GLU A 40 21.45 -19.54 -0.79
N GLY A 41 20.78 -18.85 -1.73
CA GLY A 41 19.36 -19.02 -2.03
C GLY A 41 18.42 -18.39 -1.01
N ARG A 42 18.91 -17.51 -0.13
CA ARG A 42 18.10 -16.70 0.80
C ARG A 42 17.73 -15.38 0.15
N LEU A 43 16.76 -14.65 0.70
CA LEU A 43 16.39 -13.34 0.16
C LEU A 43 17.57 -12.38 0.25
N ALA A 44 17.97 -11.79 -0.88
CA ALA A 44 19.02 -10.78 -0.92
C ALA A 44 18.45 -9.46 -0.39
N LEU A 45 19.00 -8.99 0.74
CA LEU A 45 18.60 -7.74 1.40
C LEU A 45 19.62 -6.64 1.09
N GLY A 46 19.15 -5.43 0.82
CA GLY A 46 19.95 -4.21 0.76
C GLY A 46 20.30 -3.67 2.14
N GLU A 47 21.00 -2.53 2.18
CA GLU A 47 21.58 -1.96 3.41
C GLU A 47 20.56 -1.67 4.52
N GLY A 48 19.28 -1.47 4.18
CA GLY A 48 18.18 -1.30 5.14
C GLY A 48 17.46 -2.60 5.54
N GLY A 49 17.97 -3.78 5.17
CA GLY A 49 17.29 -5.06 5.41
C GLY A 49 16.10 -5.33 4.47
N LEU A 50 15.95 -4.54 3.40
CA LEU A 50 14.87 -4.63 2.42
C LEU A 50 15.32 -5.38 1.16
N PRO A 51 14.49 -6.20 0.51
CA PRO A 51 14.90 -6.86 -0.73
C PRO A 51 15.16 -5.86 -1.86
N LEU A 52 16.23 -6.11 -2.62
CA LEU A 52 16.81 -5.14 -3.57
C LEU A 52 15.90 -4.74 -4.75
N ARG A 53 14.92 -5.58 -5.11
CA ARG A 53 13.93 -5.32 -6.19
C ARG A 53 12.80 -6.35 -6.14
N PHE A 54 11.58 -5.93 -6.47
CA PHE A 54 10.44 -6.80 -6.76
C PHE A 54 9.77 -6.33 -8.05
N ASP A 55 9.82 -7.16 -9.10
CA ASP A 55 9.01 -6.94 -10.30
C ASP A 55 8.04 -8.10 -10.43
N VAL A 56 6.75 -7.81 -10.63
CA VAL A 56 5.75 -8.79 -11.06
C VAL A 56 5.82 -8.87 -12.59
N ALA A 57 6.80 -9.60 -13.13
CA ALA A 57 6.89 -9.81 -14.58
C ALA A 57 6.17 -11.11 -14.99
N ASP A 58 5.39 -11.07 -16.09
CA ASP A 58 5.02 -12.29 -16.79
C ASP A 58 6.30 -12.98 -17.28
N ALA A 59 6.43 -14.27 -16.96
CA ALA A 59 7.59 -15.09 -17.28
C ALA A 59 7.84 -15.26 -18.80
N ARG A 60 6.93 -14.79 -19.68
CA ARG A 60 7.02 -15.01 -21.13
C ARG A 60 7.53 -13.83 -21.95
N ASP A 61 7.43 -12.60 -21.47
CA ASP A 61 7.74 -11.42 -22.28
C ASP A 61 8.31 -10.21 -21.51
N GLY A 62 8.43 -10.28 -20.18
CA GLY A 62 8.90 -9.15 -19.38
C GLY A 62 7.92 -7.98 -19.33
N HIS A 63 6.67 -8.19 -19.74
CA HIS A 63 5.60 -7.22 -19.50
C HIS A 63 5.10 -7.40 -18.06
N THR A 64 5.26 -6.37 -17.24
CA THR A 64 4.36 -6.14 -16.11
C THR A 64 3.00 -5.82 -16.72
N TYR A 65 1.98 -6.65 -16.48
CA TYR A 65 0.59 -6.23 -16.73
C TYR A 65 0.20 -5.24 -15.62
N GLU A 66 0.91 -4.12 -15.54
CA GLU A 66 0.42 -2.95 -14.84
C GLU A 66 -0.92 -2.61 -15.48
N VAL A 67 -1.98 -2.48 -14.68
CA VAL A 67 -3.24 -1.95 -15.16
C VAL A 67 -3.09 -0.44 -15.30
N HIS A 68 -2.18 -0.03 -16.19
CA HIS A 68 -2.06 1.34 -16.64
C HIS A 68 -3.43 1.77 -17.22
N GLY A 69 -4.12 2.64 -16.50
CA GLY A 69 -5.43 3.14 -16.90
C GLY A 69 -6.63 2.54 -16.16
N ALA A 70 -6.43 1.82 -15.04
CA ALA A 70 -7.53 1.62 -14.09
C ALA A 70 -8.08 2.99 -13.67
N ARG A 71 -9.33 3.28 -14.04
CA ARG A 71 -10.02 4.48 -13.52
C ARG A 71 -10.12 4.34 -12.01
N ALA A 72 -9.84 5.41 -11.28
CA ALA A 72 -10.04 5.44 -9.85
C ALA A 72 -11.45 4.90 -9.52
N ASP A 73 -11.52 3.83 -8.72
CA ASP A 73 -12.79 3.50 -8.11
C ASP A 73 -12.97 4.50 -6.97
N ALA A 74 -14.16 5.08 -6.87
CA ALA A 74 -14.45 5.95 -5.75
C ALA A 74 -14.49 5.10 -4.46
N PRO A 75 -13.66 5.35 -3.44
CA PRO A 75 -14.21 5.28 -2.10
C PRO A 75 -15.28 6.37 -2.00
N LEU A 76 -16.22 6.20 -1.08
CA LEU A 76 -17.07 7.32 -0.67
C LEU A 76 -16.12 8.39 -0.11
N ALA A 77 -15.90 9.47 -0.87
CA ALA A 77 -15.12 10.61 -0.41
C ALA A 77 -15.69 11.05 0.94
N GLY A 78 -14.81 11.25 1.92
CA GLY A 78 -15.26 11.44 3.28
C GLY A 78 -14.13 11.66 4.26
N GLU A 79 -14.50 12.16 5.42
CA GLU A 79 -13.60 12.41 6.53
C GLU A 79 -13.98 11.49 7.69
N MET A 80 -13.00 10.94 8.39
CA MET A 80 -13.22 10.11 9.57
C MET A 80 -12.06 10.20 10.54
N GLN A 81 -12.33 9.88 11.80
CA GLN A 81 -11.31 9.89 12.86
C GLN A 81 -10.82 8.47 13.14
N VAL A 82 -9.50 8.27 13.15
CA VAL A 82 -8.85 7.05 13.65
C VAL A 82 -7.92 7.44 14.80
N GLY A 83 -8.37 7.21 16.04
CA GLY A 83 -7.66 7.67 17.22
C GLY A 83 -7.47 9.19 17.21
N ARG A 84 -6.22 9.66 17.15
CA ARG A 84 -5.82 11.08 17.07
C ARG A 84 -5.69 11.60 15.64
N VAL A 85 -5.69 10.71 14.65
CA VAL A 85 -5.50 11.08 13.25
C VAL A 85 -6.85 11.33 12.56
N GLN A 86 -7.01 12.53 12.02
CA GLN A 86 -8.07 12.83 11.06
C GLN A 86 -7.70 12.22 9.71
N VAL A 87 -8.51 11.31 9.18
CA VAL A 87 -8.32 10.67 7.88
C VAL A 87 -9.24 11.31 6.85
N ARG A 88 -8.69 11.65 5.67
CA ARG A 88 -9.42 12.15 4.49
C ARG A 88 -9.33 11.13 3.37
N LEU A 89 -10.47 10.64 2.91
CA LEU A 89 -10.56 9.70 1.80
C LEU A 89 -10.87 10.43 0.49
N GLU A 90 -10.07 10.13 -0.52
CA GLU A 90 -10.23 10.61 -1.89
C GLU A 90 -10.30 9.43 -2.88
N PRO A 91 -10.86 9.63 -4.09
CA PRO A 91 -10.78 8.66 -5.19
C PRO A 91 -9.35 8.16 -5.43
N GLY A 92 -9.16 6.85 -5.60
CA GLY A 92 -7.83 6.27 -5.72
C GLY A 92 -7.80 4.95 -6.49
N ASN A 93 -6.60 4.42 -6.70
CA ASN A 93 -6.35 3.09 -7.25
C ASN A 93 -5.68 2.24 -6.16
N TRP A 94 -6.15 1.01 -5.95
CA TRP A 94 -5.59 0.10 -4.93
C TRP A 94 -4.14 -0.31 -5.23
N GLU A 95 -3.78 -0.42 -6.52
CA GLU A 95 -2.43 -0.78 -6.98
C GLU A 95 -1.40 0.35 -6.81
N GLU A 96 -1.85 1.60 -6.67
CA GLU A 96 -0.97 2.76 -6.50
C GLU A 96 -1.64 3.77 -5.57
N LEU A 97 -2.02 3.34 -4.37
CA LEU A 97 -2.81 4.15 -3.46
C LEU A 97 -1.93 5.19 -2.77
N PRO A 98 -2.15 6.50 -2.98
CA PRO A 98 -1.42 7.52 -2.26
C PRO A 98 -1.85 7.55 -0.79
N LEU A 99 -0.86 7.70 0.09
CA LEU A 99 -0.99 8.01 1.51
C LEU A 99 -0.19 9.28 1.76
N VAL A 100 -0.81 10.33 2.28
CA VAL A 100 -0.11 11.57 2.59
C VAL A 100 -0.37 11.95 4.04
N CYS A 101 0.68 11.93 4.84
CA CYS A 101 0.67 12.36 6.23
C CYS A 101 1.10 13.83 6.28
N VAL A 102 0.20 14.71 6.67
CA VAL A 102 0.44 16.15 6.74
C VAL A 102 0.73 16.53 8.18
N PHE A 103 1.93 17.04 8.44
CA PHE A 103 2.32 17.52 9.76
C PHE A 103 1.58 18.80 10.13
N ASP A 104 1.21 18.95 11.41
CA ASP A 104 0.68 20.20 11.96
C ASP A 104 1.82 21.19 12.23
N GLY A 105 2.30 21.81 11.14
CA GLY A 105 3.49 22.66 11.12
C GLY A 105 4.68 21.98 10.44
N GLU A 106 5.84 22.65 10.47
CA GLU A 106 7.07 22.13 9.88
C GLU A 106 7.69 21.04 10.78
N PRO A 107 7.86 19.80 10.29
CA PRO A 107 8.46 18.73 11.09
C PRO A 107 9.96 18.96 11.28
N LEU A 108 10.52 18.47 12.40
CA LEU A 108 11.95 18.25 12.46
C LEU A 108 12.33 17.08 11.53
N ARG A 109 13.58 17.04 11.09
CA ARG A 109 14.08 15.96 10.26
C ARG A 109 13.89 14.58 10.90
N GLU A 110 14.13 14.48 12.20
CA GLU A 110 13.97 13.24 12.96
C GLU A 110 12.51 12.74 12.99
N ASP A 111 11.54 13.64 13.10
CA ASP A 111 10.11 13.30 13.03
C ASP A 111 9.73 12.77 11.63
N ALA A 112 10.24 13.40 10.58
CA ALA A 112 10.02 12.95 9.21
C ALA A 112 10.67 11.59 8.93
N GLU A 113 11.87 11.34 9.45
CA GLU A 113 12.57 10.06 9.33
C GLU A 113 11.84 8.95 10.10
N GLU A 114 11.40 9.19 11.33
CA GLU A 114 10.64 8.20 12.11
C GLU A 114 9.28 7.87 11.47
N LEU A 115 8.58 8.87 10.95
CA LEU A 115 7.32 8.64 10.25
C LEU A 115 7.54 7.83 8.96
N ALA A 116 8.62 8.11 8.22
CA ALA A 116 8.99 7.32 7.05
C ALA A 116 9.29 5.87 7.41
N ASP A 117 10.00 5.65 8.52
CA ASP A 117 10.35 4.31 9.00
C ASP A 117 9.13 3.55 9.51
N LEU A 118 8.14 4.21 10.12
CA LEU A 118 6.85 3.61 10.45
C LEU A 118 6.13 3.11 9.19
N VAL A 119 6.04 3.94 8.15
CA VAL A 119 5.40 3.56 6.87
C VAL A 119 6.15 2.42 6.18
N ARG A 120 7.49 2.45 6.18
CA ARG A 120 8.32 1.36 5.64
C ARG A 120 8.20 0.07 6.47
N GLY A 121 8.12 0.19 7.79
CA GLY A 121 7.91 -0.92 8.71
C GLY A 121 6.57 -1.61 8.47
N PHE A 122 5.50 -0.82 8.27
CA PHE A 122 4.20 -1.33 7.84
C PHE A 122 4.27 -2.07 6.50
N ALA A 123 4.94 -1.48 5.51
CA ALA A 123 5.10 -2.11 4.19
C ALA A 123 5.86 -3.44 4.30
N THR A 124 6.89 -3.50 5.14
CA THR A 124 7.67 -4.70 5.40
C THR A 124 6.83 -5.80 6.06
N LEU A 125 6.10 -5.46 7.13
CA LEU A 125 5.18 -6.39 7.80
C LEU A 125 4.13 -6.94 6.82
N SER A 126 3.58 -6.05 6.00
CA SER A 126 2.56 -6.38 5.00
C SER A 126 3.11 -7.31 3.91
N TRP A 127 4.32 -7.04 3.41
CA TRP A 127 5.02 -7.88 2.44
C TRP A 127 5.23 -9.31 2.96
N TYR A 128 5.61 -9.47 4.23
CA TYR A 128 5.76 -10.79 4.86
C TYR A 128 4.42 -11.49 5.18
N GLY A 129 3.29 -10.91 4.76
CA GLY A 129 1.96 -11.49 4.96
C GLY A 129 1.46 -11.36 6.40
N GLY A 130 1.87 -10.31 7.12
CA GLY A 130 1.40 -10.01 8.48
C GLY A 130 -0.14 -9.92 8.59
N PHE A 131 -0.82 -9.72 7.46
CA PHE A 131 -2.28 -9.64 7.36
C PHE A 131 -2.92 -10.84 6.63
N ALA A 132 -2.16 -11.91 6.36
CA ALA A 132 -2.65 -13.07 5.59
C ALA A 132 -3.85 -13.78 6.25
N ALA A 133 -3.98 -13.68 7.58
CA ALA A 133 -5.10 -14.23 8.34
C ALA A 133 -6.46 -13.59 7.99
N ALA A 134 -6.48 -12.40 7.41
CA ALA A 134 -7.69 -11.70 6.96
C ALA A 134 -8.16 -12.16 5.57
N ARG A 135 -8.00 -13.46 5.26
CA ARG A 135 -8.33 -14.03 3.96
C ARG A 135 -9.83 -13.92 3.66
N PRO A 136 -10.23 -13.53 2.42
CA PRO A 136 -11.61 -13.62 1.98
C PRO A 136 -12.16 -15.04 2.13
N GLY A 137 -13.45 -15.17 2.42
CA GLY A 137 -14.11 -16.48 2.50
C GLY A 137 -13.96 -17.28 1.19
N ARG A 138 -13.96 -18.61 1.29
CA ARG A 138 -13.90 -19.50 0.12
C ARG A 138 -15.02 -19.18 -0.87
N GLY A 139 -14.68 -18.97 -2.14
CA GLY A 139 -15.64 -18.61 -3.20
C GLY A 139 -15.92 -17.11 -3.34
N ALA A 140 -15.31 -16.24 -2.54
CA ALA A 140 -15.31 -14.81 -2.79
C ALA A 140 -14.42 -14.47 -4.01
N PRO A 141 -14.76 -13.40 -4.78
CA PRO A 141 -13.88 -12.89 -5.83
C PRO A 141 -12.45 -12.66 -5.31
N GLY A 142 -11.44 -13.07 -6.08
CA GLY A 142 -10.03 -12.95 -5.73
C GLY A 142 -9.52 -13.88 -4.61
N ALA A 143 -10.36 -14.71 -3.98
CA ALA A 143 -9.97 -15.53 -2.82
C ALA A 143 -8.88 -16.59 -3.12
N ASP A 144 -8.78 -17.03 -4.38
CA ASP A 144 -7.78 -18.00 -4.84
C ASP A 144 -6.43 -17.35 -5.15
N ARG A 145 -6.38 -16.01 -5.20
CA ARG A 145 -5.16 -15.22 -5.47
C ARG A 145 -4.73 -14.38 -4.27
N TRP A 146 -5.43 -14.57 -3.16
CA TRP A 146 -5.14 -13.89 -1.91
C TRP A 146 -3.78 -14.31 -1.36
N ALA A 147 -2.81 -13.39 -1.39
CA ALA A 147 -1.56 -13.52 -0.68
C ALA A 147 -1.57 -12.75 0.66
N GLY A 148 -2.47 -11.78 0.83
CA GLY A 148 -2.51 -10.89 1.98
C GLY A 148 -1.32 -9.91 2.04
N ARG A 149 -0.71 -9.60 0.89
CA ARG A 149 0.57 -8.88 0.80
C ARG A 149 0.43 -7.59 0.02
N LEU A 150 1.14 -6.58 0.53
CA LEU A 150 1.56 -5.38 -0.20
C LEU A 150 2.69 -5.76 -1.15
N HIS A 151 2.80 -5.13 -2.32
CA HIS A 151 3.86 -5.40 -3.29
C HIS A 151 4.95 -4.34 -3.33
N GLY A 152 4.63 -3.08 -3.01
CA GLY A 152 5.60 -2.00 -3.10
C GLY A 152 5.22 -0.77 -2.29
N VAL A 153 6.23 0.00 -1.91
CA VAL A 153 6.07 1.33 -1.34
C VAL A 153 7.12 2.27 -1.89
N ARG A 154 6.72 3.48 -2.24
CA ARG A 154 7.64 4.61 -2.46
C ARG A 154 7.30 5.68 -1.44
N VAL A 155 8.30 6.21 -0.74
CA VAL A 155 8.11 7.26 0.27
C VAL A 155 8.97 8.47 -0.11
N GLY A 156 8.44 9.66 0.08
CA GLY A 156 9.19 10.90 0.00
C GLY A 156 8.67 11.93 0.98
N LEU A 157 9.44 12.99 1.15
CA LEU A 157 9.08 14.16 1.93
C LEU A 157 9.00 15.35 0.97
N HIS A 158 7.96 16.16 1.10
CA HIS A 158 7.82 17.42 0.40
C HIS A 158 7.21 18.44 1.36
N GLU A 159 7.96 19.51 1.67
CA GLU A 159 7.55 20.50 2.68
C GLU A 159 7.17 19.80 4.00
N ASN A 160 5.97 20.08 4.52
CA ASN A 160 5.41 19.46 5.71
C ASN A 160 4.57 18.21 5.42
N GLU A 161 4.78 17.54 4.29
CA GLU A 161 4.04 16.35 3.88
C GLU A 161 4.98 15.15 3.68
N LEU A 162 4.77 14.09 4.46
CA LEU A 162 5.30 12.78 4.13
C LEU A 162 4.31 12.08 3.20
N TRP A 163 4.73 11.78 1.99
CA TRP A 163 3.92 11.05 1.04
C TRP A 163 4.45 9.64 0.83
N ALA A 164 3.52 8.72 0.62
CA ALA A 164 3.81 7.37 0.19
C ALA A 164 2.86 6.95 -0.93
N VAL A 165 3.36 6.16 -1.87
CA VAL A 165 2.54 5.45 -2.86
C VAL A 165 2.64 3.97 -2.53
N LEU A 166 1.51 3.35 -2.20
CA LEU A 166 1.42 1.96 -1.79
C LEU A 166 0.86 1.13 -2.95
N ASP A 167 1.63 0.16 -3.42
CA ASP A 167 1.07 -0.94 -4.22
C ASP A 167 0.56 -2.01 -3.26
N LEU A 168 -0.73 -1.92 -2.95
CA LEU A 168 -1.33 -2.72 -1.90
C LEU A 168 -1.49 -4.18 -2.29
N GLY A 169 -1.28 -4.59 -3.54
CA GLY A 169 -1.48 -5.98 -3.96
C GLY A 169 -2.81 -6.52 -3.44
N THR A 170 -2.80 -7.73 -2.86
CA THR A 170 -3.97 -8.27 -2.15
C THR A 170 -3.87 -8.01 -0.64
N LEU A 171 -3.50 -6.82 -0.19
CA LEU A 171 -3.57 -6.44 1.22
C LEU A 171 -5.02 -6.08 1.59
N PRO A 172 -5.54 -6.43 2.78
CA PRO A 172 -6.92 -6.13 3.14
C PRO A 172 -7.08 -4.67 3.59
N PRO A 173 -8.28 -4.08 3.48
CA PRO A 173 -8.60 -2.76 4.03
C PRO A 173 -8.28 -2.61 5.53
N SER A 174 -8.36 -3.68 6.30
CA SER A 174 -7.99 -3.68 7.72
C SER A 174 -6.51 -3.37 7.96
N ALA A 175 -5.62 -3.63 7.00
CA ALA A 175 -4.21 -3.26 7.13
C ALA A 175 -4.02 -1.74 7.14
N LEU A 176 -4.77 -1.00 6.30
CA LEU A 176 -4.73 0.47 6.31
C LEU A 176 -5.37 1.05 7.58
N GLN A 177 -6.39 0.38 8.13
CA GLN A 177 -6.89 0.69 9.48
C GLN A 177 -5.77 0.55 10.53
N THR A 178 -5.03 -0.56 10.54
CA THR A 178 -3.89 -0.77 11.44
C THR A 178 -2.78 0.26 11.23
N LEU A 179 -2.50 0.67 9.98
CA LEU A 179 -1.55 1.74 9.71
C LEU A 179 -2.00 3.06 10.35
N CYS A 180 -3.26 3.47 10.17
CA CYS A 180 -3.77 4.69 10.78
C CYS A 180 -3.81 4.62 12.32
N GLU A 181 -4.02 3.44 12.91
CA GLU A 181 -3.87 3.23 14.35
C GLU A 181 -2.42 3.40 14.82
N ALA A 182 -1.44 2.89 14.07
CA ALA A 182 -0.02 3.11 14.35
C ALA A 182 0.36 4.59 14.22
N LEU A 183 -0.15 5.28 13.20
CA LEU A 183 0.02 6.73 13.02
C LEU A 183 -0.62 7.52 14.19
N SER A 184 -1.76 7.07 14.71
CA SER A 184 -2.33 7.64 15.92
C SER A 184 -1.43 7.46 17.15
N GLY A 185 -0.74 6.31 17.25
CA GLY A 185 0.26 6.06 18.30
C GLY A 185 1.48 6.98 18.17
N TYR A 186 1.99 7.16 16.95
CA TYR A 186 3.06 8.12 16.65
C TYR A 186 2.73 9.54 17.17
N CYS A 187 1.50 10.02 16.92
CA CYS A 187 1.05 11.34 17.38
C CYS A 187 0.92 11.48 18.92
N GLU A 188 1.11 10.43 19.71
CA GLU A 188 1.10 10.55 21.18
C GLU A 188 2.42 11.09 21.72
N ASP A 189 3.53 10.68 21.10
CA ASP A 189 4.89 10.96 21.58
C ASP A 189 5.67 11.92 20.67
N ARG A 190 5.14 12.20 19.46
CA ARG A 190 5.83 12.95 18.38
C ARG A 190 5.01 14.13 17.85
N VAL A 191 5.55 14.83 16.86
CA VAL A 191 4.87 15.94 16.18
C VAL A 191 3.51 15.48 15.63
N PRO A 192 2.41 16.17 15.97
CA PRO A 192 1.08 15.76 15.53
C PRO A 192 0.89 15.92 14.02
N LEU A 193 0.07 15.04 13.47
CA LEU A 193 -0.43 15.16 12.10
C LEU A 193 -1.71 15.99 12.09
N ALA A 194 -1.78 16.98 11.20
CA ALA A 194 -3.00 17.73 10.95
C ALA A 194 -4.09 16.83 10.35
N TYR A 195 -3.69 15.97 9.40
CA TYR A 195 -4.52 14.92 8.84
C TYR A 195 -3.68 13.91 8.05
N VAL A 196 -4.29 12.77 7.72
CA VAL A 196 -3.77 11.78 6.78
C VAL A 196 -4.74 11.65 5.62
N ARG A 197 -4.26 11.85 4.40
CA ARG A 197 -5.03 11.66 3.17
C ARG A 197 -4.73 10.30 2.57
N ILE A 198 -5.77 9.58 2.17
CA ILE A 198 -5.67 8.28 1.47
C ILE A 198 -6.43 8.40 0.16
N GLY A 199 -5.75 8.08 -0.95
CA GLY A 199 -6.25 8.34 -2.30
C GLY A 199 -5.85 9.71 -2.82
N GLY A 200 -6.47 10.10 -3.93
CA GLY A 200 -6.20 11.34 -4.65
C GLY A 200 -5.06 11.18 -5.63
N LYS A 201 -4.39 12.30 -5.93
CA LYS A 201 -3.13 12.28 -6.69
C LYS A 201 -1.96 12.10 -5.73
N ALA A 202 -1.02 11.25 -6.13
CA ALA A 202 0.32 11.31 -5.55
C ALA A 202 0.93 12.68 -5.88
N PRO A 203 1.68 13.30 -4.96
CA PRO A 203 2.48 14.47 -5.31
C PRO A 203 3.46 14.10 -6.43
N GLU A 204 3.64 15.00 -7.39
CA GLU A 204 4.66 14.81 -8.43
C GLU A 204 6.03 14.79 -7.73
N PRO A 205 6.91 13.82 -8.04
CA PRO A 205 8.26 13.83 -7.49
C PRO A 205 8.96 15.10 -8.00
N GLY A 206 9.05 16.11 -7.15
CA GLY A 206 9.89 17.28 -7.39
C GLY A 206 11.33 16.82 -7.57
N ALA A 207 11.96 17.27 -8.65
CA ALA A 207 13.39 17.08 -8.86
C ALA A 207 14.14 17.67 -7.66
N ILE A 208 14.96 16.83 -7.02
CA ILE A 208 15.96 17.25 -6.03
C ILE A 208 17.13 17.90 -6.80
#